data_AF-A0A7W0RYT0-F1
#
_entry.id   AF-A0A7W0RYT0-F1
#
_cell.length_a   1.000
_cell.length_b   1.000
_cell.length_c   1.000
_cell.angle_alpha   90.00
_cell.angle_beta   90.00
_cell.angle_gamma   90.00
#
_symmetry.space_group_name_H-M   'P 1'
#
loop_
_entity.id
_entity.type
_entity.pdbx_description
1 polymer ?
#
loop_
_entity_poly.entity_id
_entity_poly.type
_entity_poly.pdbx_seq_one_letter_code
_entity_poly.pdbx_strand_id
1 'polypeptide(L)' 'VVCTAHFGEDVCGGTIRLGGRGKITFEGTVPATAEPLNFLLAITGGTRDFRAARGQMRVESIDDETFRITLQLQS' A
#
# COMPACT_ATOMS: atom_id res chain seq x y z
N VAL A 1 -0.41 8.00 2.78
CA VAL A 1 -1.46 7.24 2.07
C VAL A 1 -2.68 8.14 2.03
N VAL A 2 -3.46 8.11 0.96
CA VAL A 2 -4.76 8.79 0.90
C VAL A 2 -5.83 7.73 0.69
N CYS A 3 -6.86 7.74 1.51
CA CYS A 3 -8.00 6.83 1.41
C CYS A 3 -9.27 7.67 1.24
N THR A 4 -10.14 7.25 0.31
CA THR A 4 -11.45 7.85 0.06
C THR A 4 -12.51 6.84 0.41
N ALA A 5 -13.48 7.22 1.25
CA ALA A 5 -14.53 6.31 1.68
C ALA A 5 -15.58 6.07 0.58
N HIS A 6 -15.90 4.80 0.34
CA HIS A 6 -16.87 4.31 -0.63
C HIS A 6 -17.77 3.24 -0.01
N PHE A 7 -18.94 3.61 0.53
CA PHE A 7 -20.01 2.72 1.02
C PHE A 7 -19.62 1.24 1.26
N GLY A 8 -18.90 0.97 2.35
CA GLY A 8 -18.48 -0.39 2.76
C GLY A 8 -16.99 -0.70 2.53
N GLU A 9 -16.31 0.07 1.68
CA GLU A 9 -14.88 -0.04 1.41
C GLU A 9 -14.24 1.34 1.32
N ASP A 10 -12.94 1.46 1.59
CA ASP A 10 -12.18 2.66 1.30
C ASP A 10 -11.26 2.38 0.11
N VAL A 11 -11.23 3.29 -0.87
CA VAL A 11 -10.24 3.24 -1.96
C VAL A 11 -9.00 3.97 -1.49
N CYS A 12 -7.93 3.23 -1.28
CA CYS A 12 -6.65 3.74 -0.79
C CYS A 12 -5.59 3.73 -1.90
N GLY A 13 -4.77 4.78 -1.93
CA GLY A 13 -3.65 4.86 -2.84
C GLY A 13 -2.54 5.77 -2.34
N GLY A 14 -1.38 5.68 -2.98
CA GLY A 14 -0.29 6.58 -2.68
C GLY A 14 1.05 6.17 -3.27
N THR A 15 2.08 6.86 -2.79
CA THR A 15 3.47 6.58 -3.16
C THR A 15 4.37 6.51 -1.94
N ILE A 16 5.23 5.49 -1.89
CA ILE A 16 6.36 5.42 -0.95
C ILE A 16 7.61 5.93 -1.67
N ARG A 17 8.36 6.84 -1.03
CA ARG A 17 9.67 7.30 -1.50
C ARG A 17 10.76 6.50 -0.77
N LEU A 18 11.62 5.81 -1.51
CA LEU A 18 12.77 5.09 -0.98
C LEU A 18 14.02 5.90 -1.34
N GLY A 19 14.62 6.55 -0.34
CA GLY A 19 15.69 7.53 -0.50
C GLY A 19 16.78 7.07 -1.46
N GLY A 20 17.09 7.90 -2.47
CA GLY A 20 18.05 7.59 -3.53
C GLY A 20 17.56 6.57 -4.57
N ARG A 21 16.80 5.55 -4.15
CA ARG A 21 16.41 4.37 -4.93
C ARG A 21 15.18 4.56 -5.81
N GLY A 22 14.31 5.50 -5.47
CA GLY A 22 13.13 5.84 -6.28
C GLY A 22 11.84 5.88 -5.49
N LYS A 23 10.75 5.49 -6.14
CA LYS A 23 9.39 5.54 -5.61
C LYS A 23 8.61 4.31 -6.04
N ILE A 24 7.66 3.89 -5.23
CA ILE A 24 6.68 2.84 -5.52
C ILE A 24 5.30 3.46 -5.42
N THR A 25 4.42 3.16 -6.38
CA THR A 25 3.02 3.58 -6.42
C THR A 25 2.13 2.40 -6.14
N PHE A 26 1.08 2.59 -5.36
CA PHE A 26 0.13 1.54 -5.02
C PHE A 26 -1.30 2.07 -4.94
N GLU A 27 -2.26 1.18 -5.17
CA GLU A 27 -3.70 1.44 -5.07
C GLU A 27 -4.47 0.16 -4.71
N GLY A 28 -5.67 0.30 -4.17
CA GLY A 28 -6.56 -0.82 -3.88
C GLY A 28 -7.73 -0.43 -2.98
N THR A 29 -8.65 -1.37 -2.78
CA THR A 29 -9.74 -1.22 -1.83
C THR A 29 -9.36 -1.86 -0.49
N VAL A 30 -9.79 -1.24 0.61
CA VAL A 30 -9.62 -1.76 1.96
C VAL A 30 -10.96 -1.79 2.67
N PRO A 31 -11.19 -2.71 3.62
CA PRO A 31 -12.44 -2.71 4.38
C PRO A 31 -12.53 -1.47 5.26
N ALA A 32 -13.69 -0.79 5.25
CA ALA A 32 -13.88 0.45 6.02
C ALA A 32 -13.93 0.23 7.56
N THR A 33 -14.12 -1.01 8.02
CA THR A 33 -14.34 -1.33 9.46
C THR A 33 -13.60 -2.59 9.94
N ALA A 34 -12.51 -2.99 9.30
CA ALA A 34 -11.77 -4.17 9.73
C ALA A 34 -10.80 -3.82 10.86
N GLU A 35 -11.07 -4.29 12.09
CA GLU A 35 -10.09 -4.28 13.19
C GLU A 35 -9.63 -5.71 13.50
N PRO A 36 -8.31 -5.99 13.54
CA PRO A 36 -7.19 -5.12 13.15
C PRO A 36 -7.10 -4.91 11.62
N LEU A 37 -6.71 -3.70 11.21
CA LEU A 37 -6.55 -3.31 9.81
C LEU A 37 -5.42 -4.12 9.14
N ASN A 38 -5.78 -5.23 8.50
CA ASN A 38 -4.88 -6.04 7.68
C ASN A 38 -5.40 -6.06 6.24
N PHE A 39 -4.68 -5.45 5.31
CA PHE A 39 -5.11 -5.36 3.92
C PHE A 39 -3.95 -5.37 2.93
N LEU A 40 -4.29 -5.61 1.66
CA LEU A 40 -3.38 -5.65 0.54
C LEU A 40 -3.72 -4.53 -0.44
N LEU A 41 -2.70 -3.80 -0.89
CA LEU A 41 -2.81 -2.85 -2.00
C LEU A 41 -1.92 -3.31 -3.15
N ALA A 42 -2.39 -3.15 -4.38
CA ALA A 42 -1.62 -3.49 -5.57
C ALA A 42 -0.51 -2.48 -5.81
N ILE A 43 0.70 -2.94 -6.09
CA ILE A 43 1.79 -2.08 -6.58
C ILE A 43 1.60 -1.88 -8.08
N THR A 44 1.35 -0.64 -8.50
CA THR A 44 0.98 -0.27 -9.87
C THR A 44 2.11 0.40 -10.64
N GLY A 45 3.25 0.62 -10.01
CA GLY A 45 4.44 1.12 -10.68
C GLY A 45 5.49 1.68 -9.74
N GLY A 46 6.50 2.28 -10.36
CA GLY A 46 7.57 2.93 -9.62
C GLY A 46 8.55 3.65 -10.54
N THR A 47 9.60 4.16 -9.93
CA THR A 47 10.65 4.95 -10.60
C THR A 47 12.03 4.43 -10.21
N ARG A 48 13.05 4.73 -11.04
CA ARG A 48 14.45 4.32 -10.85
C ARG A 48 14.56 2.80 -10.65
N ASP A 49 15.03 2.33 -9.49
CA ASP A 49 15.21 0.91 -9.17
C ASP A 49 13.90 0.13 -9.21
N PHE A 50 12.76 0.83 -9.11
CA PHE A 50 11.42 0.28 -9.10
C PHE A 50 10.67 0.58 -10.40
N ARG A 51 11.38 0.91 -11.49
CA ARG A 51 10.75 1.11 -12.79
C ARG A 51 10.00 -0.16 -13.19
N ALA A 52 8.74 0.00 -13.60
CA ALA A 52 7.83 -1.09 -13.94
C ALA A 52 7.52 -2.06 -12.78
N ALA A 53 7.79 -1.68 -11.51
CA ALA A 53 7.44 -2.50 -10.36
C ALA A 53 5.95 -2.90 -10.37
N ARG A 54 5.69 -4.18 -10.09
CA ARG A 54 4.38 -4.79 -9.87
C ARG A 54 4.44 -5.68 -8.64
N GLY A 55 3.29 -6.01 -8.08
CA GLY A 55 3.18 -6.88 -6.90
C GLY A 55 2.19 -6.34 -5.89
N GLN A 56 2.47 -6.54 -4.61
CA GLN A 56 1.55 -6.21 -3.52
C GLN A 56 2.26 -5.53 -2.36
N MET A 57 1.58 -4.59 -1.75
CA MET A 57 1.91 -4.00 -0.46
C MET A 57 0.95 -4.57 0.59
N ARG A 58 1.50 -5.24 1.59
CA ARG A 58 0.77 -5.70 2.75
C ARG A 58 0.92 -4.69 3.88
N VAL A 59 -0.21 -4.29 4.46
CA VAL A 59 -0.28 -3.43 5.65
C VAL A 59 -0.88 -4.27 6.77
N GLU A 60 -0.22 -4.29 7.92
CA GLU A 60 -0.63 -5.05 9.09
C GLU A 60 -0.59 -4.15 10.33
N SER A 61 -1.69 -4.04 11.07
CA SER A 61 -1.70 -3.40 12.39
C SER A 61 -0.89 -4.24 13.37
N ILE A 62 0.10 -3.64 14.02
CA ILE A 62 0.83 -4.26 15.14
C ILE A 62 0.12 -3.91 16.46
N ASP A 63 -0.27 -2.64 16.58
CA ASP A 63 -1.07 -2.05 17.66
C ASP A 63 -1.90 -0.89 17.09
N ASP A 64 -2.52 -0.07 17.95
CA ASP A 64 -3.42 1.02 17.55
C ASP A 64 -2.71 2.18 16.81
N GLU A 65 -1.38 2.29 16.95
CA GLU A 65 -0.60 3.40 16.38
C GLU A 65 0.47 2.92 15.37
N THR A 66 0.81 1.64 15.40
CA THR A 66 1.92 1.07 14.64
C THR A 66 1.45 0.12 13.57
N PHE A 67 1.90 0.36 12.34
CA PHE A 67 1.66 -0.51 11.19
C PHE A 67 2.96 -1.07 10.63
N ARG A 68 2.96 -2.36 10.28
CA ARG A 68 3.99 -2.97 9.45
C ARG A 68 3.59 -2.87 7.99
N ILE A 69 4.50 -2.36 7.16
CA ILE A 69 4.34 -2.35 5.70
C ILE A 69 5.36 -3.29 5.09
N THR A 70 4.89 -4.31 4.37
CA THR A 70 5.72 -5.26 3.63
C THR A 70 5.48 -5.12 2.14
N LEU A 71 6.55 -4.88 1.37
CA LEU A 71 6.49 -4.75 -0.08
C LEU A 71 6.98 -6.05 -0.73
N GLN A 72 6.10 -6.70 -1.50
CA GLN A 72 6.44 -7.89 -2.27
C GLN A 72 6.35 -7.56 -3.75
N LEU A 73 7.51 -7.47 -4.39
CA LEU A 73 7.63 -7.22 -5.82
C LEU A 73 7.57 -8.54 -6.60
N GLN A 74 6.84 -8.53 -7.71
CA GLN A 74 6.86 -9.61 -8.69
C GLN A 74 8.03 -9.38 -9.65
N SER A 75 8.80 -10.44 -9.88
CA SER A 75 9.88 -10.50 -10.87
C SER A 75 9.34 -10.86 -12.25
#